data_AF-A0A7G8W7A5-F1
#
_entry.id   AF-A0A7G8W7A5-F1
#
_cell.length_a   1.000
_cell.length_b   1.000
_cell.length_c   1.000
_cell.angle_alpha   90.00
_cell.angle_beta   90.00
_cell.angle_gamma   90.00
#
_symmetry.space_group_name_H-M   'P 1'
#
loop_
_entity.id
_entity.type
_entity.pdbx_description
1 polymer ?
#
loop_
_entity_poly.entity_id
_entity_poly.type
_entity_poly.pdbx_seq_one_letter_code
_entity_poly.pdbx_strand_id
1 'polypeptide(L)'
;MDENTNKAIFTLMQKVVDKLETISKDVSSKDQTELENIIKKTNVQITKLVPEVIKLQSKLLQNSLDTKDEIVDFIKENTDTPVINNHTEYNLIGSKSHFRSWVIGVFFLGLVTVWCSIKYLPAYFTENSLLNKEKEEYELFYEYVSLKQFKEGEINIADEILKKIKQKDSLFIKEYRTLSNTYKREIRKQELKEELNSLDNNDR
;
A
#
# COMPACT_ATOMS: atom_id res chain seq x y z
N MET A 1 105.73 24.87 63.38
CA MET A 1 104.59 24.77 62.46
C MET A 1 104.79 25.89 61.45
N ASP A 2 105.20 25.54 60.23
CA ASP A 2 105.80 26.49 59.28
C ASP A 2 104.81 27.54 58.78
N GLU A 3 105.22 28.80 58.87
CA GLU A 3 104.51 30.00 58.40
C GLU A 3 104.15 29.92 56.90
N ASN A 4 104.96 29.20 56.12
CA ASN A 4 104.72 28.93 54.71
C ASN A 4 103.47 28.07 54.45
N THR A 5 103.15 27.11 55.32
CA THR A 5 102.00 26.22 55.15
C THR A 5 100.69 26.98 55.37
N ASN A 6 100.64 27.85 56.38
CA ASN A 6 99.47 28.68 56.64
C ASN A 6 99.22 29.71 55.54
N LYS A 7 100.28 30.31 54.99
CA LYS A 7 100.18 31.24 53.85
C LYS A 7 99.69 30.55 52.58
N ALA A 8 100.13 29.32 52.33
CA ALA A 8 99.65 28.52 51.21
C ALA A 8 98.16 28.17 51.35
N ILE A 9 97.72 27.77 52.56
CA ILE A 9 96.31 27.48 52.85
C ILE A 9 95.44 28.72 52.67
N PHE A 10 95.87 29.87 53.19
CA PHE A 10 95.12 31.13 53.05
C PHE A 10 95.00 31.57 51.58
N THR A 11 96.09 31.46 50.81
CA THR A 11 96.08 31.75 49.37
C THR A 11 95.14 30.82 48.60
N LEU A 12 95.05 29.55 49.02
CA LEU A 12 94.14 28.59 48.43
C LEU A 12 92.68 28.94 48.76
N MET A 13 92.39 29.27 50.03
CA MET A 13 91.06 29.71 50.46
C MET A 13 90.60 30.95 49.69
N GLN A 14 91.48 31.94 49.55
CA GLN A 14 91.21 33.15 48.76
C GLN A 14 90.84 32.80 47.31
N LYS A 15 91.64 31.95 46.65
CA LYS A 15 91.36 31.52 45.26
C LYS A 15 90.06 30.74 45.10
N VAL A 16 89.69 29.94 46.11
CA VAL A 16 88.42 29.20 46.10
C VAL A 16 87.25 30.17 46.26
N VAL A 17 87.35 31.15 47.15
CA VAL A 17 86.35 32.21 47.33
C VAL A 17 86.21 33.04 46.04
N ASP A 18 87.31 33.49 45.45
CA ASP A 18 87.29 34.27 44.21
C ASP A 18 86.65 33.49 43.05
N LYS A 19 86.93 32.19 42.94
CA LYS A 19 86.30 31.32 41.93
C LYS A 19 84.81 31.12 42.19
N LEU A 20 84.40 30.95 43.45
CA LEU A 20 82.99 30.83 43.82
C LEU A 20 82.21 32.12 43.55
N GLU A 21 82.80 33.28 43.84
CA GLU A 21 82.23 34.58 43.52
C GLU A 21 82.10 34.78 42.01
N THR A 22 83.13 34.38 41.26
CA THR A 22 83.09 34.42 39.79
C THR A 22 81.98 33.53 39.24
N ILE A 23 81.87 32.29 39.72
CA ILE A 23 80.81 31.34 39.28
C ILE A 23 79.43 31.86 39.65
N SER A 24 79.24 32.40 40.85
CA SER A 24 77.97 32.98 41.30
C SER A 24 77.53 34.14 40.40
N LYS A 25 78.47 35.01 40.02
CA LYS A 25 78.22 36.15 39.14
C LYS A 25 77.93 35.72 37.70
N ASP A 26 78.60 34.69 37.20
CA ASP A 26 78.40 34.15 35.86
C ASP A 26 77.03 33.45 35.75
N VAL A 27 76.63 32.69 36.77
CA VAL A 27 75.31 32.05 36.84
C VAL A 27 74.18 33.09 36.95
N SER A 28 74.33 34.11 37.78
CA SER A 28 73.29 35.14 37.95
C SER A 28 73.05 35.98 36.69
N SER A 29 74.07 36.18 35.84
CA SER A 29 73.97 37.07 34.68
C SER A 29 73.56 36.36 33.40
N LYS A 30 73.96 35.08 33.22
CA LYS A 30 73.70 34.34 31.99
C LYS A 30 72.24 33.89 31.85
N ASP A 31 71.62 33.38 32.92
CA ASP A 31 70.23 32.89 32.88
C ASP A 31 69.19 34.02 32.75
N GLN A 32 69.45 35.19 33.36
CA GLN A 32 68.51 36.31 33.31
C GLN A 32 68.45 36.96 31.92
N THR A 33 69.60 37.08 31.23
CA THR A 33 69.68 37.75 29.92
C THR A 33 69.05 36.90 28.82
N GLU A 34 69.18 35.58 28.89
CA GLU A 34 68.59 34.66 27.91
C GLU A 34 67.06 34.58 28.06
N LEU A 35 66.57 34.53 29.30
CA LEU A 35 65.14 34.55 29.59
C LEU A 35 64.48 35.87 29.16
N GLU A 36 65.12 37.01 29.44
CA GLU A 36 64.60 38.33 29.03
C GLU A 36 64.50 38.46 27.50
N ASN A 37 65.47 37.91 26.76
CA ASN A 37 65.46 37.89 25.31
C ASN A 37 64.35 36.98 24.75
N ILE A 38 64.10 35.82 25.35
CA ILE A 38 63.00 34.93 24.98
C ILE A 38 61.64 35.60 25.25
N ILE A 39 61.49 36.28 26.39
CA ILE A 39 60.28 37.02 26.73
C ILE A 39 60.05 38.15 25.73
N LYS A 40 61.06 38.97 25.42
CA LYS A 40 60.96 40.05 24.43
C LYS A 40 60.57 39.51 23.04
N LYS A 41 61.21 38.43 22.59
CA LYS A 41 60.93 37.81 21.28
C LYS A 41 59.51 37.25 21.22
N THR A 42 59.08 36.55 22.26
CA THR A 42 57.71 36.01 22.37
C THR A 42 56.68 37.14 22.40
N ASN A 43 56.94 38.21 23.15
CA ASN A 43 56.00 39.33 23.24
C ASN A 43 55.85 40.05 21.89
N VAL A 44 56.94 40.22 21.12
CA VAL A 44 56.87 40.74 19.75
C VAL A 44 56.06 39.82 18.83
N GLN A 45 56.17 38.50 18.97
CA GLN A 45 55.37 37.55 18.19
C GLN A 45 53.89 37.60 18.57
N ILE A 46 53.57 37.64 19.87
CA ILE A 46 52.20 37.78 20.37
C ILE A 46 51.58 39.10 19.87
N THR A 47 52.32 40.20 19.94
CA THR A 47 51.84 41.52 19.50
C THR A 47 51.51 41.55 18.01
N LYS A 48 52.17 40.73 17.19
CA LYS A 48 51.85 40.55 15.76
C LYS A 48 50.68 39.58 15.52
N LEU A 49 50.59 38.50 16.30
CA LEU A 49 49.54 37.49 16.12
C LEU A 49 48.15 37.99 16.53
N VAL A 50 48.06 38.77 17.61
CA VAL A 50 46.79 39.29 18.14
C VAL A 50 45.98 40.07 17.08
N PRO A 51 46.54 41.07 16.36
CA PRO A 51 45.77 41.80 15.35
C PRO A 51 45.40 40.93 14.14
N GLU A 52 46.21 39.93 13.80
CA GLU A 52 45.91 38.99 12.70
C GLU A 52 44.73 38.08 13.05
N VAL A 53 44.68 37.56 14.30
CA VAL A 53 43.55 36.79 14.82
C VAL A 53 42.29 37.64 14.87
N ILE A 54 42.38 38.90 15.34
CA ILE A 54 41.24 39.82 15.35
C ILE A 54 40.71 40.08 13.93
N LYS A 55 41.60 40.26 12.96
CA LYS A 55 41.22 40.44 11.54
C LYS A 55 40.57 39.19 10.95
N LEU A 56 41.04 38.00 11.32
CA LEU A 56 40.42 36.75 10.89
C LEU A 56 39.02 36.57 11.51
N GLN A 57 38.87 36.86 12.81
CA GLN A 57 37.59 36.81 13.49
C GLN A 57 36.59 37.82 12.89
N SER A 58 37.01 39.05 12.62
CA SER A 58 36.12 40.05 12.02
C SER A 58 35.66 39.64 10.61
N LYS A 59 36.56 39.04 9.81
CA LYS A 59 36.21 38.50 8.49
C LYS A 59 35.23 37.34 8.58
N LEU A 60 35.41 36.42 9.52
CA LEU A 60 34.47 35.31 9.75
C LEU A 60 33.10 35.83 10.18
N LEU A 61 33.07 36.84 11.05
CA LEU A 61 31.83 37.44 11.55
C LEU A 61 31.09 38.18 10.44
N GLN A 62 31.81 38.92 9.59
CA GLN A 62 31.23 39.55 8.39
C GLN A 62 30.65 38.51 7.43
N ASN A 63 31.40 37.46 7.09
CA ASN A 63 30.91 36.40 6.22
C ASN A 63 29.65 35.72 6.80
N SER A 64 29.59 35.54 8.12
CA SER A 64 28.41 34.96 8.78
C SER A 64 27.18 35.88 8.71
N LEU A 65 27.39 37.20 8.77
CA LEU A 65 26.33 38.19 8.59
C LEU A 65 25.85 38.20 7.14
N ASP A 66 26.78 38.23 6.18
CA ASP A 66 26.46 38.22 4.75
C ASP A 66 25.68 36.93 4.38
N THR A 67 26.10 35.77 4.91
CA THR A 67 25.39 34.49 4.71
C THR A 67 23.99 34.52 5.34
N LYS A 68 23.85 35.15 6.52
CA LYS A 68 22.55 35.29 7.17
C LYS A 68 21.62 36.18 6.35
N ASP A 69 22.13 37.28 5.82
CA ASP A 69 21.35 38.19 4.98
C ASP A 69 20.95 37.51 3.66
N GLU A 70 21.85 36.75 3.03
CA GLU A 70 21.54 35.92 1.85
C GLU A 70 20.47 34.86 2.14
N ILE A 71 20.53 34.20 3.31
CA ILE A 71 19.49 33.25 3.73
C ILE A 71 18.15 33.97 3.96
N VAL A 72 18.16 35.14 4.58
CA VAL A 72 16.94 35.93 4.80
C VAL A 72 16.34 36.39 3.47
N ASP A 73 17.17 36.82 2.53
CA ASP A 73 16.73 37.23 1.20
C ASP A 73 16.20 36.04 0.40
N PHE A 74 16.86 34.88 0.46
CA PHE A 74 16.34 33.64 -0.13
C PHE A 74 15.01 33.22 0.50
N ILE A 75 14.85 33.33 1.81
CA ILE A 75 13.57 33.04 2.48
C ILE A 75 12.49 34.04 2.03
N LYS A 76 12.80 35.34 1.95
CA LYS A 76 11.86 36.37 1.46
C LYS A 76 11.44 36.12 0.02
N GLU A 77 12.38 35.82 -0.87
CA GLU A 77 12.12 35.49 -2.28
C GLU A 77 11.25 34.22 -2.40
N ASN A 78 11.42 33.26 -1.49
CA ASN A 78 10.59 32.05 -1.40
C ASN A 78 9.34 32.20 -0.50
N THR A 79 9.05 33.38 0.08
CA THR A 79 7.81 33.56 0.87
C THR A 79 6.61 33.77 -0.06
N ASP A 80 6.85 34.30 -1.26
CA ASP A 80 5.90 34.31 -2.38
C ASP A 80 5.95 32.99 -3.17
N THR A 81 6.05 31.85 -2.49
CA THR A 81 5.58 30.61 -3.11
C THR A 81 4.13 30.85 -3.52
N PRO A 82 3.75 30.74 -4.80
CA PRO A 82 2.33 30.64 -5.12
C PRO A 82 1.82 29.51 -4.24
N VAL A 83 0.75 29.76 -3.47
CA VAL A 83 0.02 28.66 -2.86
C VAL A 83 -0.48 27.84 -4.05
N ILE A 84 0.30 26.83 -4.44
CA ILE A 84 -0.15 25.83 -5.36
C ILE A 84 -0.95 24.91 -4.46
N ASN A 85 -2.25 25.20 -4.38
CA ASN A 85 -3.23 24.32 -3.79
C ASN A 85 -3.08 23.00 -4.57
N ASN A 86 -2.29 22.06 -4.05
CA ASN A 86 -2.14 20.71 -4.61
C ASN A 86 -3.38 19.86 -4.32
N HIS A 87 -4.57 20.47 -4.36
CA HIS A 87 -5.78 19.74 -4.66
C HIS A 87 -5.69 19.40 -6.15
N THR A 88 -5.06 18.26 -6.46
CA THR A 88 -5.33 17.58 -7.72
C THR A 88 -6.80 17.22 -7.72
N GLU A 89 -7.64 18.13 -8.23
CA GLU A 89 -9.02 17.86 -8.57
C GLU A 89 -9.00 16.83 -9.70
N TYR A 90 -9.13 15.56 -9.33
CA TYR A 90 -9.30 14.49 -10.30
C TYR A 90 -10.69 14.62 -10.91
N ASN A 91 -10.79 15.38 -11.99
CA ASN A 91 -11.99 15.38 -12.80
C ASN A 91 -12.12 14.01 -13.47
N LEU A 92 -13.08 13.22 -12.98
CA LEU A 92 -13.40 11.90 -13.54
C LEU A 92 -14.01 12.00 -14.95
N ILE A 93 -14.58 13.15 -15.31
CA ILE A 93 -15.27 13.37 -16.58
C ILE A 93 -14.89 14.76 -17.10
N GLY A 94 -14.37 14.82 -18.34
CA GLY A 94 -14.00 16.07 -19.02
C GLY A 94 -12.72 15.95 -19.85
N SER A 95 -12.47 16.92 -20.73
CA SER A 95 -11.29 16.91 -21.63
C SER A 95 -9.94 17.00 -20.91
N LYS A 96 -9.94 17.38 -19.62
CA LYS A 96 -8.77 17.42 -18.73
C LYS A 96 -8.68 16.20 -17.79
N SER A 97 -9.54 15.19 -17.95
CA SER A 97 -9.50 13.99 -17.11
C SER A 97 -8.26 13.13 -17.42
N HIS A 98 -7.64 12.57 -16.37
CA HIS A 98 -6.59 11.55 -16.51
C HIS A 98 -7.12 10.24 -17.12
N PHE A 99 -8.43 10.00 -17.05
CA PHE A 99 -9.06 8.89 -17.73
C PHE A 99 -9.52 9.33 -19.12
N ARG A 100 -8.93 8.74 -20.17
CA ARG A 100 -9.46 8.90 -21.53
C ARG A 100 -10.93 8.47 -21.52
N SER A 101 -11.83 9.29 -22.06
CA SER A 101 -13.28 9.06 -22.04
C SER A 101 -13.70 7.68 -22.56
N TRP A 102 -12.92 7.08 -23.46
CA TRP A 102 -13.14 5.72 -23.95
C TRP A 102 -13.01 4.64 -22.85
N VAL A 103 -12.07 4.80 -21.90
CA VAL A 103 -11.84 3.85 -20.80
C VAL A 103 -13.04 3.81 -19.86
N ILE A 104 -13.67 4.96 -19.60
CA ILE A 104 -14.89 5.05 -18.80
C ILE A 104 -16.04 4.31 -19.50
N GLY A 105 -16.16 4.48 -20.83
CA GLY A 105 -17.13 3.73 -21.63
C GLY A 105 -16.94 2.21 -21.52
N VAL A 106 -15.70 1.73 -21.64
CA VAL A 106 -15.37 0.30 -21.48
C VAL A 106 -15.68 -0.19 -20.06
N PHE A 107 -15.45 0.63 -19.04
CA PHE A 107 -15.75 0.30 -17.66
C PHE A 107 -17.25 0.12 -17.41
N PHE A 108 -18.09 1.03 -17.91
CA PHE A 108 -19.55 0.89 -17.84
C PHE A 108 -20.03 -0.33 -18.61
N LEU A 109 -19.45 -0.60 -19.78
CA LEU A 109 -19.79 -1.77 -20.57
C LEU A 109 -19.42 -3.07 -19.82
N GLY A 110 -18.27 -3.08 -19.14
CA GLY A 110 -17.88 -4.16 -18.22
C GLY A 110 -18.89 -4.38 -17.10
N LEU A 111 -19.31 -3.33 -16.41
CA LEU A 111 -20.33 -3.42 -15.36
C LEU A 111 -21.66 -3.98 -15.87
N VAL A 112 -22.11 -3.54 -17.04
CA VAL A 112 -23.34 -4.04 -17.68
C VAL A 112 -23.21 -5.53 -18.03
N THR A 113 -22.08 -5.96 -18.57
CA THR A 113 -21.86 -7.38 -18.91
C THR A 113 -21.82 -8.28 -17.68
N VAL A 114 -21.19 -7.83 -16.59
CA VAL A 114 -21.16 -8.57 -15.31
C VAL A 114 -22.55 -8.66 -14.71
N TRP A 115 -23.31 -7.57 -14.73
CA TRP A 115 -24.70 -7.55 -14.24
C TRP A 115 -25.60 -8.50 -15.03
N CYS A 116 -25.53 -8.47 -16.37
CA CYS A 116 -26.24 -9.41 -17.23
C CYS A 116 -25.84 -10.86 -16.95
N SER A 117 -24.54 -11.10 -16.74
CA SER A 117 -24.03 -12.44 -16.42
C SER A 117 -24.64 -12.98 -15.13
N ILE A 118 -24.63 -12.20 -14.04
CA ILE A 118 -25.21 -12.60 -12.75
C ILE A 118 -26.72 -12.82 -12.85
N LYS A 119 -27.44 -11.99 -13.63
CA LYS A 119 -28.90 -12.11 -13.74
C LYS A 119 -29.35 -13.29 -14.61
N TYR A 120 -28.68 -13.53 -15.74
CA TYR A 120 -29.20 -14.44 -16.76
C TYR A 120 -28.47 -15.78 -16.84
N LEU A 121 -27.19 -15.88 -16.47
CA LEU A 121 -26.48 -17.18 -16.50
C LEU A 121 -27.07 -18.18 -15.50
N PRO A 122 -27.32 -17.83 -14.22
CA PRO A 122 -27.84 -18.81 -13.26
C PRO A 122 -29.19 -19.35 -13.70
N ALA A 123 -30.11 -18.47 -14.14
CA ALA A 123 -31.43 -18.85 -14.63
C ALA A 123 -31.34 -19.82 -15.82
N TYR A 124 -30.48 -19.53 -16.79
CA TYR A 124 -30.26 -20.40 -17.94
C TYR A 124 -29.70 -21.77 -17.52
N PHE A 125 -28.70 -21.82 -16.63
CA PHE A 125 -28.14 -23.08 -16.17
C PHE A 125 -29.13 -23.91 -15.33
N THR A 126 -29.95 -23.26 -14.50
CA THR A 126 -30.98 -23.94 -13.72
C THR A 126 -32.12 -24.45 -14.58
N GLU A 127 -32.54 -23.69 -15.59
CA GLU A 127 -33.59 -24.12 -16.51
C GLU A 127 -33.11 -25.29 -17.36
N ASN A 128 -31.85 -25.24 -17.83
CA ASN A 128 -31.28 -26.31 -18.63
C ASN A 128 -31.02 -27.59 -17.81
N SER A 129 -30.68 -27.47 -16.52
CA SER A 129 -30.52 -28.64 -15.66
C SER A 129 -31.87 -29.28 -15.31
N LEU A 130 -32.91 -28.47 -15.06
CA LEU A 130 -34.28 -28.96 -14.87
C LEU A 130 -34.81 -29.63 -16.13
N LEU A 131 -34.65 -29.00 -17.30
CA LEU A 131 -35.04 -29.56 -18.60
C LEU A 131 -34.32 -30.88 -18.90
N ASN A 132 -33.02 -30.97 -18.61
CA ASN A 132 -32.27 -32.22 -18.80
C ASN A 132 -32.77 -33.33 -17.87
N LYS A 133 -33.04 -32.99 -16.61
CA LYS A 133 -33.58 -33.95 -15.65
C LYS A 133 -34.96 -34.45 -16.07
N GLU A 134 -35.87 -33.54 -16.44
CA GLU A 134 -37.18 -33.91 -16.95
C GLU A 134 -37.06 -34.77 -18.21
N LYS A 135 -36.16 -34.43 -19.13
CA LYS A 135 -35.91 -35.23 -20.33
C LYS A 135 -35.48 -36.65 -19.98
N GLU A 136 -34.52 -36.83 -19.07
CA GLU A 136 -34.07 -38.15 -18.62
C GLU A 136 -35.22 -38.95 -18.00
N GLU A 137 -36.04 -38.32 -17.16
CA GLU A 137 -37.21 -38.96 -16.54
C GLU A 137 -38.25 -39.40 -17.59
N TYR A 138 -38.55 -38.54 -18.57
CA TYR A 138 -39.47 -38.88 -19.65
C TYR A 138 -38.92 -39.95 -20.59
N GLU A 139 -37.62 -39.94 -20.87
CA GLU A 139 -36.93 -40.94 -21.66
C GLU A 139 -37.02 -42.32 -20.99
N LEU A 140 -36.70 -42.38 -19.69
CA LEU A 140 -36.85 -43.60 -18.90
C LEU A 140 -38.28 -44.14 -18.90
N PHE A 141 -39.27 -43.27 -18.71
CA PHE A 141 -40.68 -43.65 -18.74
C PHE A 141 -41.08 -44.22 -20.11
N TYR A 142 -40.71 -43.53 -21.18
CA TYR A 142 -41.03 -43.95 -22.54
C TYR A 142 -40.36 -45.28 -22.89
N GLU A 143 -39.07 -45.45 -22.56
CA GLU A 143 -38.35 -46.70 -22.77
C GLU A 143 -39.00 -47.85 -21.98
N TYR A 144 -39.33 -47.62 -20.71
CA TYR A 144 -39.98 -48.62 -19.87
C TYR A 144 -41.32 -49.09 -20.44
N VAL A 145 -42.18 -48.14 -20.86
CA VAL A 145 -43.49 -48.47 -21.46
C VAL A 145 -43.31 -49.22 -22.78
N SER A 146 -42.40 -48.77 -23.62
CA SER A 146 -42.11 -49.41 -24.92
C SER A 146 -41.60 -50.84 -24.74
N LEU A 147 -40.67 -51.05 -23.80
CA LEU A 147 -40.13 -52.38 -23.47
C LEU A 147 -41.20 -53.29 -22.88
N LYS A 148 -42.09 -52.76 -22.03
CA LYS A 148 -43.20 -53.52 -21.46
C LYS A 148 -44.17 -53.99 -22.53
N GLN A 149 -44.58 -53.10 -23.44
CA GLN A 149 -45.47 -53.42 -24.55
C GLN A 149 -44.85 -54.43 -25.50
N PHE A 150 -43.54 -54.29 -25.79
CA PHE A 150 -42.80 -55.28 -26.58
C PHE A 150 -42.81 -56.67 -25.92
N LYS A 151 -42.63 -56.74 -24.60
CA LYS A 151 -42.68 -58.00 -23.84
C LYS A 151 -44.06 -58.65 -23.86
N GLU A 152 -45.12 -57.85 -23.83
CA GLU A 152 -46.52 -58.32 -23.84
C GLU A 152 -47.01 -58.66 -25.26
N GLY A 153 -46.21 -58.42 -26.29
CA GLY A 153 -46.55 -58.68 -27.70
C GLY A 153 -47.60 -57.70 -28.25
N GLU A 154 -47.80 -56.57 -27.56
CA GLU A 154 -48.76 -55.54 -27.92
C GLU A 154 -48.16 -54.58 -28.98
N ILE A 155 -49.05 -53.91 -29.71
CA ILE A 155 -48.65 -52.82 -30.61
C ILE A 155 -47.99 -51.72 -29.77
N ASN A 156 -46.90 -51.12 -30.27
CA ASN A 156 -46.21 -50.03 -29.57
C ASN A 156 -47.08 -48.76 -29.57
N ILE A 157 -47.97 -48.66 -28.60
CA ILE A 157 -48.90 -47.53 -28.42
C ILE A 157 -48.10 -46.24 -28.16
N ALA A 158 -46.96 -46.34 -27.47
CA ALA A 158 -46.11 -45.18 -27.20
C ALA A 158 -45.60 -44.53 -28.50
N ASP A 159 -45.18 -45.35 -29.48
CA ASP A 159 -44.75 -44.87 -30.79
C ASP A 159 -45.88 -44.25 -31.61
N GLU A 160 -47.07 -44.86 -31.60
CA GLU A 160 -48.22 -44.30 -32.31
C GLU A 160 -48.66 -42.95 -31.73
N ILE A 161 -48.71 -42.84 -30.40
CA ILE A 161 -49.02 -41.59 -29.72
C ILE A 161 -47.95 -40.54 -30.05
N LEU A 162 -46.67 -40.90 -29.97
CA LEU A 162 -45.57 -39.99 -30.31
C LEU A 162 -45.65 -39.50 -31.76
N LYS A 163 -46.01 -40.38 -32.70
CA LYS A 163 -46.23 -40.05 -34.10
C LYS A 163 -47.37 -39.05 -34.28
N LYS A 164 -48.52 -39.27 -33.64
CA LYS A 164 -49.67 -38.35 -33.65
C LYS A 164 -49.30 -36.98 -33.09
N ILE A 165 -48.51 -36.93 -32.01
CA ILE A 165 -47.99 -35.68 -31.42
C ILE A 165 -47.08 -34.95 -32.41
N LYS A 166 -46.08 -35.63 -32.99
CA LYS A 166 -45.14 -35.04 -33.97
C LYS A 166 -45.86 -34.50 -35.20
N GLN A 167 -46.90 -35.18 -35.66
CA GLN A 167 -47.74 -34.77 -36.79
C GLN A 167 -48.75 -33.67 -36.44
N LYS A 168 -48.83 -33.26 -35.16
CA LYS A 168 -49.82 -32.31 -34.65
C LYS A 168 -51.25 -32.69 -35.05
N ASP A 169 -51.58 -33.97 -34.94
CA ASP A 169 -52.91 -34.48 -35.27
C ASP A 169 -53.98 -33.74 -34.44
N SER A 170 -54.88 -33.04 -35.15
CA SER A 170 -55.87 -32.16 -34.54
C SER A 170 -56.95 -32.92 -33.76
N LEU A 171 -57.29 -34.15 -34.19
CA LEU A 171 -58.25 -35.00 -33.49
C LEU A 171 -57.65 -35.47 -32.17
N PHE A 172 -56.42 -35.96 -32.21
CA PHE A 172 -55.68 -36.38 -31.01
C PHE A 172 -55.51 -35.23 -30.02
N ILE A 173 -55.13 -34.04 -30.47
CA ILE A 173 -54.97 -32.86 -29.59
C ILE A 173 -56.31 -32.46 -28.95
N LYS A 174 -57.41 -32.51 -29.69
CA LYS A 174 -58.75 -32.18 -29.16
C LYS A 174 -59.21 -33.21 -28.12
N GLU A 175 -58.98 -34.49 -28.40
CA GLU A 175 -59.26 -35.58 -27.46
C GLU A 175 -58.45 -35.42 -26.18
N TYR A 176 -57.13 -35.22 -26.29
CA TYR A 176 -56.24 -34.96 -25.16
C TYR A 176 -56.73 -33.78 -24.29
N ARG A 177 -57.10 -32.65 -24.90
CA ARG A 177 -57.62 -31.49 -24.15
C ARG A 177 -58.91 -31.81 -23.41
N THR A 178 -59.80 -32.58 -24.04
CA THR A 178 -61.09 -32.98 -23.44
C THR A 178 -60.88 -33.91 -22.24
N LEU A 179 -60.01 -34.91 -22.39
CA LEU A 179 -59.61 -35.82 -21.31
C LEU A 179 -58.95 -35.06 -20.16
N SER A 180 -57.99 -34.19 -20.47
CA SER A 180 -57.28 -33.37 -19.48
C SER A 180 -58.24 -32.51 -18.65
N ASN A 181 -59.18 -31.83 -19.31
CA ASN A 181 -60.18 -31.00 -18.63
C ASN A 181 -61.14 -31.83 -17.77
N THR A 182 -61.54 -33.01 -18.26
CA THR A 182 -62.40 -33.93 -17.51
C THR A 182 -61.70 -34.42 -16.25
N TYR A 183 -60.45 -34.88 -16.39
CA TYR A 183 -59.64 -35.32 -15.26
C TYR A 183 -59.46 -34.23 -14.22
N LYS A 184 -59.08 -33.01 -14.64
CA LYS A 184 -58.95 -31.86 -13.72
C LYS A 184 -60.25 -31.54 -12.98
N ARG A 185 -61.39 -31.65 -13.66
CA ARG A 185 -62.70 -31.44 -13.03
C ARG A 185 -63.01 -32.51 -12.00
N GLU A 186 -62.74 -33.78 -12.29
CA GLU A 186 -62.98 -34.88 -11.34
C GLU A 186 -62.04 -34.81 -10.13
N ILE A 187 -60.76 -34.51 -10.33
CA ILE A 187 -59.81 -34.30 -9.23
C ILE A 187 -60.27 -33.15 -8.33
N ARG A 188 -60.63 -32.00 -8.91
CA ARG A 188 -61.14 -30.87 -8.13
C ARG A 188 -62.41 -31.22 -7.35
N LYS A 189 -63.27 -32.06 -7.91
CA LYS A 189 -64.47 -32.55 -7.23
C LYS A 189 -64.12 -33.47 -6.06
N GLN A 190 -63.09 -34.31 -6.19
CA GLN A 190 -62.59 -35.13 -5.09
C GLN A 190 -61.98 -34.27 -3.98
N GLU A 191 -61.11 -33.32 -4.32
CA GLU A 191 -60.50 -32.38 -3.37
C GLU A 191 -61.55 -31.60 -2.59
N LEU A 192 -62.55 -31.03 -3.28
CA LEU A 192 -63.65 -30.31 -2.62
C LEU A 192 -64.49 -31.21 -1.70
N LYS A 193 -64.63 -32.50 -2.05
CA LYS A 193 -65.36 -33.46 -1.22
C LYS A 193 -64.57 -33.81 0.04
N GLU A 194 -63.26 -33.96 -0.08
CA GLU A 194 -62.36 -34.17 1.07
C GLU A 194 -62.34 -32.94 1.98
N GLU A 195 -62.27 -31.73 1.41
CA GLU A 195 -62.32 -30.47 2.15
C GLU A 195 -63.66 -30.34 2.92
N LEU A 196 -64.80 -30.59 2.26
CA LEU A 196 -66.11 -30.64 2.89
C LEU A 196 -66.17 -31.65 4.05
N ASN A 197 -65.67 -32.88 3.84
CA ASN A 197 -65.62 -33.89 4.89
C ASN A 197 -64.71 -33.47 6.06
N SER A 198 -63.65 -32.72 5.82
CA SER A 198 -62.75 -32.22 6.87
C SER A 198 -63.37 -31.09 7.70
N LEU A 199 -64.21 -30.26 7.09
CA LEU A 199 -64.96 -29.20 7.76
C LEU A 199 -66.10 -29.79 8.60
N ASP A 200 -66.87 -30.72 8.04
CA ASP A 200 -68.03 -31.34 8.71
C ASP A 200 -67.62 -32.21 9.93
N ASN A 201 -66.38 -32.73 9.94
CA ASN A 201 -65.81 -33.44 11.10
C ASN A 201 -65.20 -32.52 12.17
N ASN A 202 -64.91 -31.24 11.86
CA ASN A 202 -64.39 -30.27 12.84
C ASN A 202 -65.50 -29.50 13.57
N ASP A 203 -66.73 -29.48 13.03
CA ASP A 203 -67.90 -28.83 13.63
C ASP A 203 -68.71 -29.76 14.58
N ARG A 204 -68.22 -30.98 14.84
CA ARG A 204 -68.80 -31.96 15.78
C ARG A 204 -67.95 -32.13 17.04
#